data_AF-A0A2Z6MXH7-F1
#
_entry.id   AF-A0A2Z6MXH7-F1
#
_cell.length_a   1.000
_cell.length_b   1.000
_cell.length_c   1.000
_cell.angle_alpha   90.00
_cell.angle_beta   90.00
_cell.angle_gamma   90.00
#
_symmetry.space_group_name_H-M   'P 1'
#
loop_
_entity.id
_entity.type
_entity.pdbx_description
1 polymer ?
#
loop_
_entity_poly.entity_id
_entity_poly.type
_entity_poly.pdbx_seq_one_letter_code
_entity_poly.pdbx_strand_id
1 'polypeptide(L)'
;MEDEPPRPLDIVPVPVQSPPISIDTGHHFVTEAKEESKDVSISWARKCERSGKYVPPTKKLKSDCTGTRKCGCPFRLRGYYTKETKLWHMTVVNGIHNHELDTGLEGHLVAGRLKPEEKVFLDEMTKNFVPPRNIISTLKDRDPENTMSSKQVYNTRYRYKAKMRASMSEMQHLFKHLGD
;
A
#
# COMPACT_ATOMS: atom_id res chain seq x y z
N MET A 1 66.14 8.83 10.96
CA MET A 1 64.70 9.03 10.67
C MET A 1 64.20 7.64 10.36
N GLU A 2 63.72 6.94 11.38
CA GLU A 2 63.24 5.56 11.22
C GLU A 2 61.92 5.61 10.46
N ASP A 3 61.86 4.90 9.33
CA ASP A 3 60.69 4.85 8.46
C ASP A 3 59.67 3.88 9.07
N GLU A 4 58.53 4.41 9.51
CA GLU A 4 57.50 3.61 10.17
C GLU A 4 56.77 2.75 9.13
N PRO A 5 56.65 1.42 9.32
CA PRO A 5 56.07 0.56 8.31
C PRO A 5 54.58 0.90 8.09
N PRO A 6 54.09 0.77 6.85
CA PRO A 6 52.71 1.12 6.52
C PRO A 6 51.73 0.26 7.31
N ARG A 7 50.76 0.92 7.95
CA ARG A 7 49.70 0.24 8.69
C ARG A 7 48.89 -0.68 7.77
N PRO A 8 48.52 -1.90 8.22
CA PRO A 8 47.67 -2.79 7.46
C PRO A 8 46.35 -2.09 7.10
N LEU A 9 45.93 -2.18 5.85
CA LEU A 9 44.62 -1.69 5.42
C LEU A 9 43.54 -2.52 6.13
N ASP A 10 42.68 -1.86 6.89
CA ASP A 10 41.51 -2.48 7.49
C ASP A 10 40.66 -3.10 6.36
N ILE A 11 40.61 -4.42 6.31
CA ILE A 11 39.72 -5.15 5.40
C ILE A 11 38.30 -4.85 5.89
N VAL A 12 37.62 -3.91 5.23
CA VAL A 12 36.20 -3.68 5.44
C VAL A 12 35.49 -5.00 5.12
N PRO A 13 34.73 -5.58 6.06
CA PRO A 13 33.99 -6.82 5.79
C PRO A 13 33.07 -6.57 4.59
N VAL A 14 33.32 -7.27 3.48
CA VAL A 14 32.39 -7.29 2.35
C VAL A 14 31.06 -7.80 2.92
N PRO A 15 29.94 -7.07 2.77
CA PRO A 15 28.65 -7.55 3.22
C PRO A 15 28.42 -8.93 2.59
N VAL A 16 28.37 -9.97 3.43
CA VAL A 16 28.06 -11.33 2.99
C VAL A 16 26.67 -11.28 2.37
N GLN A 17 26.61 -11.31 1.04
CA GLN A 17 25.35 -11.42 0.34
C GLN A 17 24.78 -12.79 0.69
N SER A 18 23.62 -12.81 1.34
CA SER A 18 22.87 -14.04 1.59
C SER A 18 22.75 -14.83 0.28
N PRO A 19 22.85 -16.17 0.30
CA PRO A 19 22.69 -16.99 -0.90
C PRO A 19 21.38 -16.62 -1.62
N PRO A 20 21.31 -16.72 -2.96
CA PRO A 20 20.12 -16.34 -3.70
C PRO A 20 18.95 -17.24 -3.28
N ILE A 21 18.10 -16.72 -2.41
CA ILE A 21 16.83 -17.34 -2.04
C ILE A 21 15.94 -17.33 -3.29
N SER A 22 15.29 -18.45 -3.59
CA SER A 22 14.32 -18.57 -4.69
C SER A 22 13.13 -19.35 -4.18
N ILE A 23 12.01 -18.66 -3.94
CA ILE A 23 10.77 -19.27 -3.45
C ILE A 23 9.72 -19.12 -4.55
N ASP A 24 9.17 -20.23 -5.05
CA ASP A 24 8.09 -20.21 -6.04
C ASP A 24 6.72 -20.29 -5.34
N THR A 25 5.95 -19.21 -5.44
CA THR A 25 4.57 -19.11 -4.93
C THR A 25 3.52 -19.13 -6.03
N GLY A 26 3.92 -19.34 -7.29
CA GLY A 26 3.02 -19.24 -8.45
C GLY A 26 1.80 -20.16 -8.36
N HIS A 27 1.99 -21.36 -7.79
CA HIS A 27 0.95 -22.37 -7.60
C HIS A 27 -0.22 -21.88 -6.72
N HIS A 28 -0.01 -20.94 -5.79
CA HIS A 28 -1.08 -20.38 -4.94
C HIS A 28 -2.12 -19.55 -5.71
N PHE A 29 -1.86 -19.20 -6.96
CA PHE A 29 -2.70 -18.30 -7.77
C PHE A 29 -3.27 -19.00 -9.01
N VAL A 30 -3.02 -20.30 -9.17
CA VAL A 30 -3.53 -21.10 -10.32
C VAL A 30 -5.03 -21.38 -10.19
N THR A 31 -5.64 -21.10 -9.05
CA THR A 31 -7.10 -20.99 -8.94
C THR A 31 -7.56 -19.82 -9.81
N GLU A 32 -8.50 -20.05 -10.74
CA GLU A 32 -9.15 -19.03 -11.57
C GLU A 32 -9.92 -17.99 -10.71
N ALA A 33 -9.22 -17.17 -9.94
CA ALA A 33 -9.82 -16.16 -9.10
C ALA A 33 -10.42 -15.09 -10.01
N LYS A 34 -11.74 -15.13 -10.15
CA LYS A 34 -12.56 -14.15 -10.86
C LYS A 34 -13.10 -13.20 -9.81
N GLU A 35 -12.72 -11.95 -9.92
CA GLU A 35 -13.08 -10.94 -8.92
C GLU A 35 -13.95 -9.87 -9.57
N GLU A 36 -15.08 -9.57 -8.94
CA GLU A 36 -15.98 -8.51 -9.39
C GLU A 36 -15.40 -7.12 -9.11
N SER A 37 -14.48 -7.02 -8.15
CA SER A 37 -13.95 -5.75 -7.66
C SER A 37 -12.48 -5.53 -8.03
N LYS A 38 -12.22 -4.38 -8.64
CA LYS A 38 -10.87 -3.86 -8.91
C LYS A 38 -10.01 -3.76 -7.65
N ASP A 39 -10.63 -3.46 -6.50
CA ASP A 39 -9.90 -3.32 -5.23
C ASP A 39 -9.34 -4.65 -4.73
N VAL A 40 -10.07 -5.74 -4.98
CA VAL A 40 -9.61 -7.11 -4.67
C VAL A 40 -8.43 -7.46 -5.58
N SER A 41 -8.50 -7.21 -6.88
CA SER A 41 -7.34 -7.41 -7.78
C SER A 41 -6.12 -6.55 -7.40
N ILE A 42 -6.33 -5.31 -6.95
CA ILE A 42 -5.24 -4.45 -6.45
C ILE A 42 -4.63 -5.01 -5.16
N SER A 43 -5.42 -5.64 -4.29
CA SER A 43 -4.90 -6.27 -3.07
C SER A 43 -3.95 -7.43 -3.40
N TRP A 44 -4.35 -8.29 -4.34
CA TRP A 44 -3.55 -9.41 -4.82
C TRP A 44 -2.28 -8.97 -5.53
N ALA A 45 -2.37 -7.96 -6.41
CA ALA A 45 -1.21 -7.39 -7.10
C ALA A 45 -0.14 -6.82 -6.15
N ARG A 46 -0.51 -6.52 -4.90
CA ARG A 46 0.38 -5.99 -3.86
C ARG A 46 0.95 -7.05 -2.91
N LYS A 47 0.71 -8.34 -3.17
CA LYS A 47 1.20 -9.44 -2.31
C LYS A 47 2.72 -9.54 -2.24
N CYS A 48 3.45 -8.85 -3.13
CA CYS A 48 4.88 -8.62 -3.00
C CYS A 48 5.21 -7.12 -3.16
N GLU A 49 5.40 -6.41 -2.05
CA GLU A 49 5.80 -4.98 -2.07
C GLU A 49 7.25 -4.77 -2.49
N ARG A 50 8.05 -5.83 -2.47
CA ARG A 50 9.47 -5.82 -2.82
C ARG A 50 9.70 -6.02 -4.33
N SER A 51 8.62 -6.19 -5.11
CA SER A 51 8.64 -6.41 -6.56
C SER A 51 9.19 -5.20 -7.34
N GLY A 52 10.03 -5.51 -8.33
CA GLY A 52 10.66 -4.55 -9.22
C GLY A 52 11.71 -3.68 -8.53
N LYS A 53 12.20 -2.66 -9.25
CA LYS A 53 13.20 -1.71 -8.75
C LYS A 53 12.55 -0.37 -8.41
N TYR A 54 13.16 0.37 -7.48
CA TYR A 54 12.76 1.75 -7.21
C TYR A 54 13.16 2.65 -8.37
N VAL A 55 12.24 3.54 -8.77
CA VAL A 55 12.49 4.56 -9.79
C VAL A 55 12.27 5.91 -9.11
N PRO A 56 13.33 6.72 -8.92
CA PRO A 56 13.20 8.02 -8.27
C PRO A 56 12.37 8.99 -9.13
N PRO A 57 11.57 9.87 -8.53
CA PRO A 57 10.91 10.95 -9.27
C PRO A 57 11.92 11.85 -9.98
N THR A 58 11.60 12.30 -11.19
CA THR A 58 12.49 13.15 -12.01
C THR A 58 12.71 14.56 -11.42
N LYS A 59 11.83 15.02 -10.54
CA LYS A 59 12.00 16.27 -9.78
C LYS A 59 12.59 15.93 -8.41
N LYS A 60 13.79 16.43 -8.13
CA LYS A 60 14.48 16.28 -6.83
C LYS A 60 13.67 16.98 -5.74
N LEU A 61 12.74 16.27 -5.11
CA LEU A 61 12.32 16.62 -3.76
C LEU A 61 13.54 16.40 -2.86
N LYS A 62 13.78 17.33 -1.93
CA LYS A 62 14.90 17.30 -0.98
C LYS A 62 15.04 15.87 -0.44
N SER A 63 16.27 15.36 -0.42
CA SER A 63 16.59 13.96 -0.16
C SER A 63 16.22 13.57 1.27
N ASP A 64 14.96 13.27 1.49
CA ASP A 64 14.57 12.36 2.55
C ASP A 64 14.63 10.97 1.93
N CYS A 65 15.56 10.15 2.43
CA CYS A 65 15.62 8.73 2.12
C CYS A 65 14.29 8.08 2.49
N THR A 66 13.32 8.14 1.58
CA THR A 66 12.11 7.34 1.67
C THR A 66 12.56 5.92 1.38
N GLY A 67 12.84 5.16 2.44
CA GLY A 67 13.29 3.78 2.33
C GLY A 67 12.34 3.00 1.41
N THR A 68 12.84 2.53 0.27
CA THR A 68 12.08 1.69 -0.64
C THR A 68 12.20 0.23 -0.19
N ARG A 69 11.08 -0.47 -0.03
CA ARG A 69 11.08 -1.92 0.25
C ARG A 69 11.45 -2.77 -0.98
N LYS A 70 11.45 -2.16 -2.17
CA LYS A 70 11.77 -2.82 -3.44
C LYS A 70 13.20 -3.33 -3.47
N CYS A 71 13.37 -4.64 -3.62
CA CYS A 71 14.67 -5.32 -3.72
C CYS A 71 14.91 -5.93 -5.11
N GLY A 72 14.14 -5.54 -6.12
CA GLY A 72 14.24 -6.16 -7.46
C GLY A 72 13.57 -7.53 -7.54
N CYS A 73 12.61 -7.83 -6.66
CA CYS A 73 11.94 -9.13 -6.67
C CYS A 73 11.26 -9.38 -8.04
N PRO A 74 11.47 -10.56 -8.66
CA PRO A 74 10.98 -10.82 -10.01
C PRO A 74 9.49 -11.22 -10.04
N PHE A 75 8.90 -11.52 -8.88
CA PHE A 75 7.47 -11.78 -8.70
C PHE A 75 6.62 -10.74 -9.43
N ARG A 76 5.67 -11.22 -10.24
CA ARG A 76 4.80 -10.37 -11.06
C ARG A 76 3.46 -11.02 -11.33
N LEU A 77 2.39 -10.30 -11.00
CA LEU A 77 1.02 -10.61 -11.40
C LEU A 77 0.57 -9.65 -12.50
N ARG A 78 -0.32 -10.12 -13.38
CA ARG A 78 -0.97 -9.30 -14.41
C ARG A 78 -2.48 -9.40 -14.22
N GLY A 79 -3.11 -8.26 -13.94
CA GLY A 79 -4.57 -8.14 -13.91
C GLY A 79 -5.09 -7.54 -15.21
N TYR A 80 -6.20 -8.05 -15.73
CA TYR A 80 -6.93 -7.46 -16.86
C TYR A 80 -8.44 -7.56 -16.64
N TYR A 81 -9.19 -6.63 -17.22
CA TYR A 81 -10.64 -6.56 -17.11
C TYR A 81 -11.28 -7.02 -18.41
N THR A 82 -12.24 -7.93 -18.30
CA THR A 82 -12.99 -8.48 -19.43
C THR A 82 -14.37 -7.83 -19.46
N LYS A 83 -14.73 -7.17 -20.57
CA LYS A 83 -15.99 -6.40 -20.67
C LYS A 83 -17.21 -7.32 -20.79
N GLU A 84 -17.01 -8.48 -21.40
CA GLU A 84 -18.03 -9.49 -21.69
C GLU A 84 -18.57 -10.10 -20.41
N THR A 85 -17.66 -10.50 -19.52
CA THR A 85 -17.99 -11.08 -18.21
C THR A 85 -18.15 -10.02 -17.12
N LYS A 86 -17.68 -8.78 -17.36
CA LYS A 86 -17.56 -7.71 -16.36
C LYS A 86 -16.70 -8.09 -15.14
N LEU A 87 -15.73 -8.98 -15.34
CA LEU A 87 -14.87 -9.51 -14.27
C LEU A 87 -13.41 -9.09 -14.46
N TRP A 88 -12.71 -8.99 -13.34
CA TRP A 88 -11.25 -8.90 -13.32
C TRP A 88 -10.64 -10.30 -13.29
N HIS A 89 -9.70 -10.52 -14.21
CA HIS A 89 -8.89 -11.72 -14.30
C HIS A 89 -7.47 -11.40 -13.87
N MET A 90 -6.80 -12.38 -13.29
CA MET A 90 -5.42 -12.24 -12.85
C MET A 90 -4.62 -13.47 -13.22
N THR A 91 -3.44 -13.24 -13.77
CA THR A 91 -2.51 -14.31 -14.15
C THR A 91 -1.16 -14.08 -13.50
N VAL A 92 -0.51 -15.17 -13.09
CA VAL A 92 0.87 -15.14 -12.64
C VAL A 92 1.77 -15.01 -13.86
N VAL A 93 2.55 -13.94 -13.91
CA VAL A 93 3.61 -13.79 -14.92
C VAL A 93 4.93 -14.34 -14.39
N ASN A 94 5.19 -14.20 -13.10
CA ASN A 94 6.31 -14.84 -12.42
C ASN A 94 5.97 -15.05 -10.94
N GLY A 95 6.04 -16.29 -10.46
CA GLY A 95 5.78 -16.68 -9.07
C GLY A 95 7.01 -16.65 -8.16
N ILE A 96 8.20 -16.34 -8.70
CA ILE A 96 9.47 -16.45 -7.98
C ILE A 96 9.71 -15.21 -7.12
N HIS A 97 10.06 -15.46 -5.85
CA HIS A 97 10.56 -14.46 -4.90
C HIS A 97 12.05 -14.64 -4.66
N ASN A 98 12.77 -13.53 -4.58
CA ASN A 98 14.19 -13.49 -4.26
C ASN A 98 14.47 -13.04 -2.81
N HIS A 99 13.47 -13.15 -1.95
CA HIS A 99 13.51 -12.73 -0.57
C HIS A 99 12.58 -13.63 0.25
N GLU A 100 12.81 -13.67 1.56
CA GLU A 100 11.89 -14.34 2.49
C GLU A 100 10.51 -13.70 2.42
N LEU A 101 9.47 -14.53 2.47
CA LEU A 101 8.09 -14.06 2.50
C LEU A 101 7.82 -13.41 3.87
N ASP A 102 7.17 -12.25 3.87
CA ASP A 102 6.77 -11.59 5.12
C ASP A 102 5.77 -12.51 5.85
N THR A 103 6.05 -12.84 7.11
CA THR A 103 5.21 -13.72 7.94
C THR A 103 4.01 -12.99 8.56
N GLY A 104 4.05 -11.66 8.58
CA GLY A 104 3.00 -10.80 9.11
C GLY A 104 2.71 -9.61 8.21
N LEU A 105 1.64 -8.88 8.55
CA LEU A 105 1.28 -7.64 7.85
C LEU A 105 2.07 -6.43 8.37
N GLU A 106 2.86 -6.56 9.43
CA GLU A 106 3.57 -5.43 10.02
C GLU A 106 4.49 -4.74 8.97
N GLY A 107 4.33 -3.42 8.82
CA GLY A 107 5.04 -2.65 7.79
C GLY A 107 4.54 -2.83 6.35
N HIS A 108 3.58 -3.73 6.08
CA HIS A 108 2.92 -3.86 4.79
C HIS A 108 1.98 -2.66 4.54
N LEU A 109 1.98 -2.11 3.33
CA LEU A 109 1.10 -1.00 2.91
C LEU A 109 -0.40 -1.36 2.99
N VAL A 110 -0.72 -2.64 3.18
CA VAL A 110 -2.09 -3.13 3.33
C VAL A 110 -2.53 -3.14 4.80
N ALA A 111 -1.61 -3.27 5.76
CA ALA A 111 -1.92 -3.46 7.18
C ALA A 111 -2.85 -2.39 7.73
N GLY A 112 -2.58 -1.12 7.41
CA GLY A 112 -3.38 0.00 7.91
C GLY A 112 -4.58 0.38 7.04
N ARG A 113 -5.05 -0.46 6.11
CA ARG A 113 -6.23 -0.14 5.29
C ARG A 113 -7.51 -0.35 6.06
N LEU A 114 -8.44 0.60 5.90
CA LEU A 114 -9.81 0.45 6.36
C LEU A 114 -10.48 -0.74 5.66
N LYS A 115 -11.05 -1.64 6.46
CA LYS A 115 -11.89 -2.73 5.98
C LYS A 115 -13.17 -2.15 5.34
N PRO A 116 -13.85 -2.88 4.44
CA PRO A 116 -15.08 -2.40 3.80
C PRO A 116 -16.15 -1.95 4.80
N GLU A 117 -16.36 -2.71 5.87
CA GLU A 117 -17.30 -2.42 6.95
C GLU A 117 -16.94 -1.15 7.73
N GLU A 118 -15.65 -0.95 8.03
CA GLU A 118 -15.15 0.24 8.72
C GLU A 118 -15.29 1.49 7.85
N LYS A 119 -15.11 1.34 6.54
CA LYS A 119 -15.30 2.43 5.57
C LYS A 119 -16.76 2.86 5.51
N VAL A 120 -17.70 1.91 5.48
CA VAL A 120 -19.15 2.22 5.52
C VAL A 120 -19.49 2.96 6.80
N PHE A 121 -18.99 2.50 7.95
CA PHE A 121 -19.17 3.18 9.23
C PHE A 121 -18.58 4.60 9.22
N LEU A 122 -17.36 4.78 8.71
CA LEU A 122 -16.72 6.08 8.62
C LEU A 122 -17.52 7.05 7.75
N ASP A 123 -18.03 6.58 6.60
CA ASP A 123 -18.86 7.37 5.69
C ASP A 123 -20.16 7.82 6.38
N GLU A 124 -20.80 6.94 7.16
CA GLU A 124 -21.99 7.27 7.95
C GLU A 124 -21.69 8.30 9.06
N MET A 125 -20.63 8.09 9.84
CA MET A 125 -20.22 9.04 10.87
C MET A 125 -19.81 10.39 10.29
N THR A 126 -19.21 10.39 9.10
CA THR A 126 -18.88 11.61 8.36
C THR A 126 -20.14 12.36 7.94
N LYS A 127 -21.17 11.65 7.47
CA LYS A 127 -22.48 12.21 7.13
C LYS A 127 -23.16 12.86 8.35
N ASN A 128 -23.02 12.24 9.51
CA ASN A 128 -23.55 12.73 10.79
C ASN A 128 -22.63 13.75 11.49
N PHE A 129 -21.67 14.34 10.76
CA PHE A 129 -20.75 15.38 11.26
C PHE A 129 -19.89 14.99 12.48
N VAL A 130 -19.74 13.70 12.78
CA VAL A 130 -18.93 13.23 13.91
C VAL A 130 -17.45 13.62 13.69
N PRO A 131 -16.75 14.12 14.71
CA PRO A 131 -15.35 14.50 14.57
C PRO A 131 -14.45 13.28 14.34
N PRO A 132 -13.37 13.38 13.53
CA PRO A 132 -12.50 12.25 13.20
C PRO A 132 -11.90 11.55 14.43
N ARG A 133 -11.60 12.31 15.48
CA ARG A 133 -11.06 11.77 16.75
C ARG A 133 -11.99 10.72 17.35
N ASN A 134 -13.29 10.99 17.40
CA ASN A 134 -14.27 10.06 17.96
C ASN A 134 -14.45 8.85 17.06
N ILE A 135 -14.45 9.04 15.73
CA ILE A 135 -14.51 7.93 14.77
C ILE A 135 -13.32 6.99 14.95
N ILE A 136 -12.11 7.53 15.10
CA ILE A 136 -10.89 6.74 15.34
C ILE A 136 -10.99 5.97 16.65
N SER A 137 -11.42 6.62 17.73
CA SER A 137 -11.62 5.94 19.02
C SER A 137 -12.61 4.78 18.90
N THR A 138 -13.80 5.03 18.34
CA THR A 138 -14.81 3.98 18.17
C THR A 138 -14.34 2.82 17.28
N LEU A 139 -13.56 3.10 16.23
CA LEU A 139 -12.98 2.05 15.38
C LEU A 139 -11.98 1.18 16.14
N LYS A 140 -11.17 1.77 17.02
CA LYS A 140 -10.23 1.04 17.89
C LYS A 140 -10.93 0.27 19.02
N ASP A 141 -12.02 0.82 19.56
CA ASP A 141 -12.79 0.15 20.60
C ASP A 141 -13.52 -1.09 20.05
N ARG A 142 -13.92 -1.07 18.76
CA ARG A 142 -14.55 -2.20 18.08
C ARG A 142 -13.57 -3.30 17.70
N ASP A 143 -12.36 -2.92 17.34
CA ASP A 143 -11.30 -3.84 16.92
C ASP A 143 -9.94 -3.35 17.45
N PRO A 144 -9.47 -3.89 18.60
CA PRO A 144 -8.18 -3.53 19.17
C PRO A 144 -6.99 -3.85 18.27
N GLU A 145 -7.13 -4.83 17.38
CA GLU A 145 -6.09 -5.24 16.41
C GLU A 145 -6.09 -4.35 15.16
N ASN A 146 -6.96 -3.34 15.11
CA ASN A 146 -7.04 -2.44 13.98
C ASN A 146 -5.81 -1.53 13.90
N THR A 147 -4.95 -1.81 12.93
CA THR A 147 -3.72 -1.06 12.66
C THR A 147 -3.93 0.17 11.75
N MET A 148 -5.19 0.58 11.53
CA MET A 148 -5.50 1.73 10.69
C MET A 148 -4.81 3.02 11.17
N SER A 149 -4.26 3.77 10.23
CA SER A 149 -3.66 5.08 10.52
C SER A 149 -4.73 6.18 10.55
N SER A 150 -4.59 7.16 11.46
CA SER A 150 -5.42 8.37 11.46
C SER A 150 -5.45 9.05 10.09
N LYS A 151 -4.33 9.03 9.35
CA LYS A 151 -4.23 9.56 7.98
C LYS A 151 -5.25 8.92 7.03
N GLN A 152 -5.53 7.62 7.19
CA GLN A 152 -6.54 6.92 6.37
C GLN A 152 -7.95 7.45 6.65
N VAL A 153 -8.28 7.78 7.90
CA VAL A 153 -9.59 8.39 8.24
C VAL A 153 -9.77 9.72 7.53
N TYR A 154 -8.80 10.61 7.64
CA TYR A 154 -8.85 11.91 6.99
C TYR A 154 -8.93 11.79 5.47
N ASN A 155 -8.15 10.89 4.87
CA ASN A 155 -8.18 10.65 3.43
C ASN A 155 -9.53 10.11 2.95
N THR A 156 -10.10 9.14 3.66
CA THR A 156 -11.41 8.56 3.31
C THR A 156 -12.50 9.61 3.45
N ARG A 157 -12.50 10.36 4.54
CA ARG A 157 -13.44 11.47 4.76
C ARG A 157 -13.34 12.53 3.66
N TYR A 158 -12.12 12.90 3.28
CA TYR A 158 -11.90 13.84 2.19
C TYR A 158 -12.52 13.33 0.88
N ARG A 159 -12.29 12.04 0.53
CA ARG A 159 -12.86 11.40 -0.66
C ARG A 159 -14.39 11.33 -0.60
N TYR A 160 -14.96 11.02 0.56
CA TYR A 160 -16.41 11.03 0.76
C TYR A 160 -17.00 12.42 0.48
N LYS A 161 -16.44 13.46 1.09
CA LYS A 161 -16.87 14.85 0.85
C LYS A 161 -16.69 15.28 -0.61
N ALA A 162 -15.60 14.85 -1.27
CA ALA A 162 -15.38 15.13 -2.68
C ALA A 162 -16.45 14.46 -3.57
N LYS A 163 -16.84 13.22 -3.25
CA LYS A 163 -17.91 12.50 -3.96
C LYS A 163 -19.26 13.19 -3.79
N MET A 164 -19.61 13.62 -2.58
CA MET A 164 -20.88 14.30 -2.29
C MET A 164 -21.00 15.66 -2.99
N ARG A 165 -19.88 16.34 -3.24
CA ARG A 165 -19.86 17.62 -3.95
C ARG A 165 -20.14 17.51 -5.45
N ALA A 166 -20.19 16.31 -6.02
CA ALA A 166 -20.57 16.07 -7.42
C ALA A 166 -19.94 17.05 -8.43
N SER A 167 -18.64 17.36 -8.28
CA SER A 167 -17.83 18.33 -9.06
C SER A 167 -17.91 19.83 -8.70
N MET A 168 -18.68 20.22 -7.68
CA MET A 168 -18.68 21.60 -7.16
C MET A 168 -17.43 21.89 -6.31
N SER A 169 -16.88 23.11 -6.46
CA SER A 169 -15.86 23.64 -5.54
C SER A 169 -16.42 23.81 -4.13
N GLU A 170 -15.56 23.92 -3.11
CA GLU A 170 -16.04 24.15 -1.73
C GLU A 170 -16.89 25.40 -1.62
N MET A 171 -16.51 26.48 -2.32
CA MET A 171 -17.31 27.71 -2.36
C MET A 171 -18.64 27.51 -3.08
N GLN A 172 -18.66 26.82 -4.23
CA GLN A 172 -19.92 26.57 -4.97
C GLN A 172 -20.90 25.73 -4.15
N HIS A 173 -20.41 24.73 -3.44
CA HIS A 173 -21.23 23.92 -2.54
C HIS A 173 -21.76 24.74 -1.36
N LEU A 174 -20.93 25.62 -0.79
CA LEU A 174 -21.31 26.55 0.28
C LEU A 174 -22.40 27.51 -0.19
N PHE A 175 -22.21 28.19 -1.32
CA PHE A 175 -23.19 29.13 -1.88
C PHE A 175 -24.54 28.49 -2.17
N LYS A 176 -24.56 27.22 -2.60
CA LYS A 176 -25.81 26.47 -2.81
C LYS A 176 -26.65 26.33 -1.54
N HIS A 177 -26.03 26.29 -0.36
CA HIS A 177 -26.72 26.09 0.93
C HIS A 177 -26.90 27.40 1.72
N LEU A 178 -26.46 28.53 1.16
CA LEU A 178 -26.61 29.87 1.71
C LEU A 178 -27.61 30.73 0.92
N GLY A 179 -28.16 30.20 -0.18
CA GLY A 179 -29.10 30.88 -1.06
C GLY A 179 -30.58 30.48 -0.86
N ASP A 180 -30.85 29.62 0.12
CA ASP A 180 -32.19 29.30 0.66
C ASP A 180 -32.34 29.94 2.05
#